data_AF-A0A8J7Z5R8-F1
#
_entry.id   AF-A0A8J7Z5R8-F1
#
_cell.length_a   1.000
_cell.length_b   1.000
_cell.length_c   1.000
_cell.angle_alpha   90.00
_cell.angle_beta   90.00
_cell.angle_gamma   90.00
#
_symmetry.space_group_name_H-M   'P 1'
#
loop_
_entity.id
_entity.type
_entity.pdbx_description
1 polymer ?
#
loop_
_entity_poly.entity_id
_entity_poly.type
_entity_poly.pdbx_seq_one_letter_code
_entity_poly.pdbx_strand_id
1 'polypeptide(L)'
;MSSERLDLANREYEAGKAAFERGNYRASVQALERANALVEGRTRLGGEVQIWLVTAYEAAGERSLAIQLCQQVSRHPDLKIRKQGKRLLYILEAPRLKTRPEWLTEIPDLSGISDHEGAALGTSKFAPVSPPKRPEKAKSVIPEPVDLSQVNTQDNLFIWVALGGAIAIIAGLIWFS
;
A
#
# COMPACT_ATOMS: atom_id res chain seq x y z
N MET A 1 12.30 30.50 -4.43
CA MET A 1 13.41 29.52 -4.57
C MET A 1 14.02 29.67 -5.96
N SER A 2 15.34 29.46 -6.14
CA SER A 2 15.96 29.43 -7.47
C SER A 2 15.56 28.15 -8.21
N SER A 3 15.45 28.19 -9.55
CA SER A 3 15.08 27.01 -10.35
C SER A 3 16.06 25.86 -10.16
N GLU A 4 17.36 26.15 -10.13
CA GLU A 4 18.42 25.15 -9.93
C GLU A 4 18.27 24.36 -8.62
N ARG A 5 17.84 25.04 -7.55
CA ARG A 5 17.62 24.39 -6.24
C ARG A 5 16.41 23.46 -6.27
N LEU A 6 15.35 23.84 -6.99
CA LEU A 6 14.17 23.00 -7.18
C LEU A 6 14.48 21.79 -8.07
N ASP A 7 15.26 21.98 -9.13
CA ASP A 7 15.68 20.89 -10.01
C ASP A 7 16.54 19.87 -9.26
N LEU A 8 17.48 20.35 -8.44
CA LEU A 8 18.28 19.48 -7.58
C LEU A 8 17.40 18.74 -6.56
N ALA A 9 16.46 19.43 -5.92
CA ALA A 9 15.53 18.81 -4.98
C ALA A 9 14.71 17.68 -5.63
N ASN A 10 14.20 17.91 -6.84
CA ASN A 10 13.44 16.90 -7.59
C ASN A 10 14.31 15.70 -7.97
N ARG A 11 15.58 15.92 -8.36
CA ARG A 11 16.52 14.82 -8.64
C ARG A 11 16.77 13.96 -7.41
N GLU A 12 17.03 14.59 -6.26
CA GLU A 12 17.24 13.88 -4.99
C GLU A 12 15.98 13.14 -4.53
N TYR A 13 14.81 13.75 -4.72
CA TYR A 13 13.52 13.14 -4.40
C TYR A 13 13.28 11.86 -5.22
N GLU A 14 13.48 11.92 -6.55
CA GLU A 14 13.32 10.75 -7.42
C GLU A 14 14.41 9.69 -7.17
N ALA A 15 15.65 10.10 -6.90
CA ALA A 15 16.72 9.18 -6.52
C ALA A 15 16.38 8.43 -5.21
N GLY A 16 15.81 9.14 -4.24
CA GLY A 16 15.31 8.58 -2.99
C GLY A 16 14.23 7.54 -3.21
N LYS A 17 13.20 7.88 -3.99
CA LYS A 17 12.12 6.94 -4.35
C LYS A 17 12.64 5.69 -5.04
N ALA A 18 13.51 5.85 -6.04
CA ALA A 18 14.10 4.72 -6.75
C ALA A 18 14.96 3.83 -5.84
N ALA A 19 15.68 4.41 -4.86
CA ALA A 19 16.40 3.64 -3.86
C ALA A 19 15.47 2.87 -2.92
N PHE A 20 14.37 3.51 -2.49
CA PHE A 20 13.35 2.88 -1.64
C PHE A 20 12.72 1.66 -2.33
N GLU A 21 12.32 1.80 -3.60
CA GLU A 21 11.68 0.74 -4.38
C GLU A 21 12.61 -0.47 -4.61
N ARG A 22 13.93 -0.26 -4.59
CA ARG A 22 14.94 -1.32 -4.66
C ARG A 22 15.30 -1.95 -3.31
N GLY A 23 14.67 -1.51 -2.22
CA GLY A 23 14.98 -1.98 -0.86
C GLY A 23 16.24 -1.35 -0.24
N ASN A 24 16.88 -0.39 -0.91
CA ASN A 24 18.07 0.29 -0.42
C ASN A 24 17.69 1.45 0.52
N TYR A 25 17.09 1.14 1.67
CA TYR A 25 16.45 2.12 2.54
C TYR A 25 17.41 3.17 3.10
N ARG A 26 18.64 2.81 3.45
CA ARG A 26 19.65 3.78 3.93
C ARG A 26 20.00 4.83 2.87
N ALA A 27 20.16 4.41 1.62
CA ALA A 27 20.42 5.32 0.50
C ALA A 27 19.18 6.19 0.20
N SER A 28 17.98 5.62 0.32
CA SER A 28 16.72 6.37 0.22
C SER A 28 16.64 7.47 1.26
N VAL A 29 16.93 7.19 2.53
CA VAL A 29 16.93 8.19 3.61
C VAL A 29 17.88 9.34 3.27
N GLN A 30 19.13 9.04 2.91
CA GLN A 30 20.13 10.07 2.59
C GLN A 30 19.74 10.97 1.41
N ALA A 31 19.12 10.42 0.36
CA ALA A 31 18.65 11.21 -0.77
C ALA A 31 17.42 12.07 -0.39
N LEU A 32 16.47 11.51 0.35
CA LEU A 32 15.27 12.22 0.79
C LEU A 32 15.57 13.30 1.83
N GLU A 33 16.56 13.12 2.70
CA GLU A 33 17.05 14.16 3.61
C GLU A 33 17.66 15.33 2.84
N ARG A 34 18.48 15.05 1.82
CA ARG A 34 19.02 16.07 0.92
C ARG A 34 17.91 16.82 0.19
N ALA A 35 16.92 16.10 -0.35
CA ALA A 35 15.74 16.72 -0.96
C ALA A 35 14.99 17.62 0.04
N ASN A 36 14.76 17.14 1.27
CA ASN A 36 14.05 17.88 2.32
C ASN A 36 14.79 19.16 2.75
N ALA A 37 16.13 19.15 2.76
CA ALA A 37 16.94 20.33 3.04
C ALA A 37 16.91 21.38 1.90
N LEU A 38 16.59 20.95 0.68
CA LEU A 38 16.54 21.83 -0.49
C LEU A 38 15.19 22.51 -0.67
N VAL A 39 14.10 21.92 -0.16
CA VAL A 39 12.71 22.41 -0.30
C VAL A 39 12.19 23.07 0.98
N GLU A 40 11.24 24.00 0.81
CA GLU A 40 10.51 24.54 1.94
C GLU A 40 9.46 23.53 2.45
N GLY A 41 9.60 23.08 3.69
CA GLY A 41 8.77 22.01 4.26
C GLY A 41 7.26 22.30 4.41
N ARG A 42 6.80 23.53 4.17
CA ARG A 42 5.37 23.90 4.16
C ARG A 42 4.75 23.90 2.75
N THR A 43 5.57 23.70 1.72
CA THR A 43 5.10 23.60 0.33
C THR A 43 4.55 22.20 0.07
N ARG A 44 3.76 22.06 -1.00
CA ARG A 44 3.26 20.74 -1.40
C ARG A 44 4.39 19.74 -1.66
N LEU A 45 5.41 20.14 -2.43
CA LEU A 45 6.58 19.29 -2.72
C LEU A 45 7.33 18.92 -1.44
N GLY A 46 7.57 19.88 -0.54
CA GLY A 46 8.18 19.60 0.76
C GLY A 46 7.39 18.59 1.59
N GLY A 47 6.06 18.73 1.62
CA GLY A 47 5.19 17.74 2.24
C GLY A 47 5.29 16.35 1.61
N GLU A 48 5.32 16.25 0.29
CA GLU A 48 5.47 14.97 -0.44
C GLU A 48 6.83 14.31 -0.13
N VAL A 49 7.93 15.09 -0.13
CA VAL A 49 9.26 14.60 0.26
C VAL A 49 9.26 14.09 1.71
N GLN A 50 8.66 14.84 2.64
CA GLN A 50 8.58 14.45 4.05
C GLN A 50 7.76 13.17 4.25
N ILE A 51 6.66 12.99 3.53
CA ILE A 51 5.86 11.76 3.55
C ILE A 51 6.74 10.57 3.16
N TRP A 52 7.47 10.69 2.05
CA TRP A 52 8.39 9.65 1.59
C TRP A 52 9.50 9.37 2.60
N LEU A 53 10.07 10.43 3.18
CA LEU A 53 11.12 10.33 4.19
C LEU A 53 10.63 9.62 5.46
N VAL A 54 9.40 9.87 5.91
CA VAL A 54 8.79 9.12 7.03
C VAL A 54 8.76 7.61 6.75
N THR A 55 8.29 7.21 5.57
CA THR A 55 8.28 5.80 5.15
C THR A 55 9.68 5.22 5.04
N ALA A 56 10.66 5.99 4.55
CA ALA A 56 12.05 5.57 4.45
C ALA A 56 12.68 5.34 5.82
N TYR A 57 12.42 6.22 6.80
CA TYR A 57 12.85 6.03 8.19
C TYR A 57 12.25 4.77 8.81
N GLU A 58 10.95 4.51 8.64
CA GLU A 58 10.33 3.28 9.18
C GLU A 58 10.94 2.03 8.53
N ALA A 59 11.14 2.04 7.21
CA ALA A 59 11.75 0.92 6.49
C ALA A 59 13.23 0.69 6.86
N ALA A 60 13.95 1.75 7.22
CA ALA A 60 15.33 1.67 7.71
C ALA A 60 15.42 1.26 9.20
N GLY A 61 14.30 1.10 9.90
CA GLY A 61 14.25 0.77 11.33
C GLY A 61 14.40 1.99 12.26
N GLU A 62 14.43 3.21 11.72
CA GLU A 62 14.58 4.46 12.45
C GLU A 62 13.21 5.04 12.89
N ARG A 63 12.43 4.20 13.56
CA ARG A 63 11.02 4.48 13.90
C ARG A 63 10.80 5.75 14.72
N SER A 64 11.73 6.10 15.61
CA SER A 64 11.63 7.32 16.42
C SER A 64 11.67 8.59 15.56
N LEU A 65 12.53 8.62 14.53
CA LEU A 65 12.61 9.71 13.57
C LEU A 65 11.39 9.74 12.66
N ALA A 66 10.91 8.57 12.22
CA ALA A 66 9.68 8.45 11.44
C ALA A 66 8.48 9.08 12.16
N ILE A 67 8.28 8.75 13.45
CA ILE A 67 7.18 9.29 14.26
C ILE A 67 7.33 10.81 14.43
N GLN A 68 8.51 11.31 14.81
CA GLN A 68 8.74 12.75 15.01
C GLN A 68 8.43 13.55 13.74
N LEU A 69 8.94 13.12 12.59
CA LEU A 69 8.69 13.78 11.32
C LEU A 69 7.20 13.66 10.95
N CYS A 70 6.59 12.50 11.13
CA CYS A 70 5.18 12.28 10.80
C CYS A 70 4.24 13.15 11.66
N GLN A 71 4.59 13.41 12.92
CA GLN A 71 3.85 14.35 13.77
C GLN A 71 3.87 15.78 13.20
N GLN A 72 4.98 16.22 12.61
CA GLN A 72 5.05 17.52 11.93
C GLN A 72 4.19 17.53 10.65
N VAL A 73 4.31 16.50 9.80
CA VAL A 73 3.53 16.36 8.57
C VAL A 73 2.01 16.30 8.85
N SER A 74 1.60 15.72 9.98
CA SER A 74 0.20 15.67 10.42
C SER A 74 -0.46 17.04 10.67
N ARG A 75 0.35 18.11 10.67
CA ARG A 75 -0.07 19.52 10.86
C ARG A 75 0.25 20.39 9.63
N HIS A 76 0.62 19.77 8.50
CA HIS A 76 0.98 20.48 7.27
C HIS A 76 -0.19 21.35 6.74
N PRO A 77 0.06 22.54 6.16
CA PRO A 77 -1.00 23.41 5.64
C PRO A 77 -1.83 22.77 4.52
N ASP A 78 -1.18 22.04 3.60
CA ASP A 78 -1.87 21.30 2.54
C ASP A 78 -2.78 20.19 3.12
N LEU A 79 -4.04 20.17 2.69
CA LEU A 79 -5.06 19.24 3.20
C LEU A 79 -4.72 17.77 2.91
N LYS A 80 -4.19 17.47 1.71
CA LYS A 80 -3.90 16.10 1.27
C LYS A 80 -2.72 15.54 2.04
N ILE A 81 -1.63 16.31 2.13
CA ILE A 81 -0.44 15.95 2.91
C ILE A 81 -0.80 15.75 4.37
N ARG A 82 -1.60 16.66 4.94
CA ARG A 82 -2.05 16.55 6.33
C ARG A 82 -2.84 15.28 6.59
N LYS A 83 -3.76 14.92 5.69
CA LYS A 83 -4.56 13.69 5.78
C LYS A 83 -3.68 12.44 5.70
N GLN A 84 -2.71 12.42 4.78
CA GLN A 84 -1.75 11.32 4.67
C GLN A 84 -0.88 11.20 5.91
N GLY A 85 -0.32 12.31 6.41
CA GLY A 85 0.48 12.34 7.65
C GLY A 85 -0.30 11.83 8.86
N LYS A 86 -1.56 12.22 9.04
CA LYS A 86 -2.41 11.67 10.13
C LYS A 86 -2.63 10.16 10.00
N ARG A 87 -2.84 9.66 8.77
CA ARG A 87 -3.01 8.22 8.53
C ARG A 87 -1.73 7.44 8.83
N LEU A 88 -0.58 7.95 8.39
CA LEU A 88 0.71 7.34 8.69
C LEU A 88 1.00 7.36 10.18
N LEU A 89 0.75 8.48 10.86
CA LEU A 89 0.97 8.61 12.29
C LEU A 89 0.15 7.57 13.06
N TYR A 90 -1.12 7.38 12.69
CA TYR A 90 -1.97 6.33 13.28
C TYR A 90 -1.38 4.92 13.13
N ILE A 91 -0.79 4.60 11.97
CA ILE A 91 -0.13 3.31 11.73
C ILE A 91 1.13 3.17 12.59
N LEU A 92 1.95 4.23 12.67
CA LEU A 92 3.21 4.22 13.41
C LEU A 92 3.02 4.16 14.93
N GLU A 93 1.94 4.76 15.44
CA GLU A 93 1.60 4.75 16.88
C GLU A 93 0.76 3.55 17.29
N ALA A 94 0.32 2.72 16.34
CA ALA A 94 -0.52 1.56 16.63
C ALA A 94 0.18 0.59 17.61
N PRO A 95 -0.50 0.17 18.69
CA PRO A 95 0.08 -0.75 19.65
C PRO A 95 0.27 -2.13 19.01
N ARG A 96 1.34 -2.83 19.42
CA ARG A 96 1.55 -4.23 19.00
C ARG A 96 0.42 -5.10 19.53
N LEU A 97 -0.16 -5.90 18.65
CA LEU A 97 -1.17 -6.88 19.04
C LEU A 97 -0.51 -7.95 19.90
N LYS A 98 -1.11 -8.24 21.07
CA LYS A 98 -0.69 -9.35 21.92
C LYS A 98 -1.47 -10.59 21.51
N THR A 99 -0.76 -11.64 21.09
CA THR A 99 -1.37 -12.95 20.89
C THR A 99 -1.57 -13.62 22.25
N ARG A 100 -2.73 -14.28 22.43
CA ARG A 100 -2.98 -15.08 23.61
C ARG A 100 -2.69 -16.56 23.33
N PRO A 101 -2.06 -17.30 24.24
CA PRO A 101 -1.70 -18.70 24.03
C PRO A 101 -2.94 -19.57 23.80
N GLU A 102 -4.09 -19.26 24.42
CA GLU A 102 -5.35 -19.97 24.19
C GLU A 102 -5.89 -19.87 22.74
N TRP A 103 -5.36 -18.97 21.91
CA TRP A 103 -5.73 -18.84 20.50
C TRP A 103 -4.77 -19.58 19.56
N LEU A 104 -3.65 -20.08 20.08
CA LEU A 104 -2.61 -20.73 19.31
C LEU A 104 -2.65 -22.23 19.61
N THR A 105 -2.84 -23.05 18.58
CA THR A 105 -2.57 -24.48 18.69
C THR A 105 -1.06 -24.67 18.56
N GLU A 106 -0.42 -25.23 19.60
CA GLU A 106 1.00 -25.55 19.54
C GLU A 106 1.25 -26.67 18.51
N ILE A 107 2.19 -26.43 17.60
CA ILE A 107 2.65 -27.46 16.69
C ILE A 107 3.63 -28.34 17.48
N PRO A 108 3.38 -29.65 17.60
CA PRO A 108 4.29 -30.54 18.30
C PRO A 108 5.65 -30.59 17.59
N ASP A 109 6.71 -30.90 18.33
CA ASP A 109 8.05 -31.05 17.76
C ASP A 109 8.07 -32.18 16.70
N LEU A 110 8.41 -31.82 15.47
CA LEU A 110 8.43 -32.72 14.31
C LEU A 110 9.85 -33.21 13.98
N SER A 111 10.86 -32.84 14.75
CA SER A 111 12.27 -33.20 14.50
C SER A 111 12.56 -34.70 14.48
N GLY A 112 11.65 -35.52 15.03
CA GLY A 112 11.72 -36.98 15.01
C GLY A 112 11.09 -37.67 13.79
N ILE A 113 10.47 -36.92 12.86
CA ILE A 113 9.86 -37.51 11.66
C ILE A 113 10.94 -37.62 10.58
N SER A 114 11.47 -38.83 10.40
CA SER A 114 12.40 -39.13 9.30
C SER A 114 11.67 -39.15 7.95
N ASP A 115 12.27 -38.55 6.91
CA ASP A 115 11.77 -38.52 5.53
C ASP A 115 11.73 -39.89 4.80
N HIS A 116 11.97 -40.99 5.52
CA HIS A 116 12.01 -42.33 4.97
C HIS A 116 10.79 -43.15 5.39
N GLU A 117 9.83 -43.28 4.47
CA GLU A 117 9.45 -44.54 3.81
C GLU A 117 8.05 -44.41 3.21
N GLY A 118 7.92 -44.79 1.93
CA GLY A 118 6.66 -44.90 1.21
C GLY A 118 5.77 -46.05 1.72
N ALA A 119 5.43 -46.06 3.00
CA ALA A 119 4.57 -47.03 3.64
C ALA A 119 3.30 -46.36 4.20
N ALA A 120 2.23 -46.47 3.43
CA ALA A 120 0.83 -46.34 3.84
C ALA A 120 0.47 -45.13 4.73
N LEU A 121 0.14 -44.01 4.08
CA LEU A 121 -0.83 -43.07 4.66
C LEU A 121 -2.14 -43.82 4.95
N GLY A 122 -2.41 -44.13 6.22
CA GLY A 122 -3.76 -44.43 6.68
C GLY A 122 -3.94 -45.73 7.44
N THR A 123 -3.32 -45.89 8.60
CA THR A 123 -3.90 -46.74 9.66
C THR A 123 -3.68 -46.08 11.02
N SER A 124 -4.56 -45.14 11.38
CA SER A 124 -4.68 -44.66 12.76
C SER A 124 -5.24 -45.76 13.64
N LYS A 125 -4.55 -46.10 14.74
CA LYS A 125 -5.03 -47.00 15.82
C LYS A 125 -6.15 -46.39 16.69
N PHE A 126 -6.87 -45.41 16.17
CA PHE A 126 -8.03 -44.82 16.84
C PHE A 126 -9.29 -45.37 16.18
N ALA A 127 -10.08 -46.09 16.96
CA ALA A 127 -11.37 -46.63 16.57
C ALA A 127 -12.27 -45.57 15.90
N PRO A 128 -13.22 -45.95 15.04
CA PRO A 128 -14.13 -45.00 14.41
C PRO A 128 -15.11 -44.48 15.47
N VAL A 129 -14.74 -43.40 16.13
CA VAL A 129 -15.72 -42.55 16.79
C VAL A 129 -16.38 -41.76 15.67
N SER A 130 -17.63 -42.11 15.36
CA SER A 130 -18.48 -41.30 14.49
C SER A 130 -18.41 -39.85 14.97
N PRO A 131 -17.97 -38.91 14.12
CA PRO A 131 -17.84 -37.52 14.54
C PRO A 131 -19.22 -37.01 14.96
N PRO A 132 -19.36 -36.32 16.11
CA PRO A 132 -20.60 -35.61 16.40
C PRO A 132 -20.88 -34.66 15.24
N LYS A 133 -22.13 -34.68 14.78
CA LYS A 133 -22.61 -33.92 13.60
C LYS A 133 -22.19 -32.47 13.77
N ARG A 134 -21.13 -32.09 13.05
CA ARG A 134 -20.58 -30.74 13.06
C ARG A 134 -21.70 -29.81 12.63
N PRO A 135 -22.04 -28.74 13.39
CA PRO A 135 -22.93 -27.72 12.84
C PRO A 135 -22.30 -27.28 11.53
N GLU A 136 -23.09 -27.32 10.45
CA GLU A 136 -22.65 -26.91 9.12
C GLU A 136 -21.93 -25.58 9.26
N LYS A 137 -20.62 -25.60 8.97
CA LYS A 137 -19.87 -24.36 8.77
C LYS A 137 -20.66 -23.58 7.74
N ALA A 138 -21.14 -22.40 8.13
CA ALA A 138 -21.69 -21.43 7.18
C ALA A 138 -20.70 -21.36 6.01
N LYS A 139 -21.15 -21.81 4.84
CA LYS A 139 -20.37 -21.76 3.61
C LYS A 139 -19.83 -20.33 3.53
N SER A 140 -18.52 -20.18 3.38
CA SER A 140 -17.93 -18.93 2.95
C SER A 140 -18.74 -18.50 1.72
N VAL A 141 -19.50 -17.42 1.85
CA VAL A 141 -20.25 -16.83 0.74
C VAL A 141 -19.18 -16.29 -0.19
N ILE A 142 -18.75 -17.14 -1.13
CA ILE A 142 -18.15 -16.66 -2.36
C ILE A 142 -19.27 -15.80 -2.96
N PRO A 143 -19.10 -14.48 -3.11
CA PRO A 143 -20.12 -13.68 -3.76
C PRO A 143 -20.38 -14.31 -5.12
N GLU A 144 -21.63 -14.68 -5.38
CA GLU A 144 -22.02 -15.22 -6.67
C GLU A 144 -21.53 -14.28 -7.77
N PRO A 145 -21.08 -14.80 -8.92
CA PRO A 145 -20.63 -13.95 -10.01
C PRO A 145 -21.73 -12.94 -10.31
N VAL A 146 -21.40 -11.66 -10.19
CA VAL A 146 -22.36 -10.56 -10.39
C VAL A 146 -23.03 -10.75 -11.74
N ASP A 147 -24.34 -10.92 -11.73
CA ASP A 147 -25.15 -11.10 -12.92
C ASP A 147 -24.98 -9.87 -13.83
N LEU A 148 -24.40 -10.07 -15.01
CA LEU A 148 -24.10 -9.01 -15.97
C LEU A 148 -25.36 -8.34 -16.54
N SER A 149 -26.55 -8.90 -16.29
CA SER A 149 -27.82 -8.23 -16.60
C SER A 149 -28.20 -7.14 -15.59
N GLN A 150 -27.59 -7.12 -14.40
CA GLN A 150 -27.83 -6.10 -13.36
C GLN A 150 -26.91 -4.88 -13.46
N VAL A 151 -25.90 -4.93 -14.33
CA VAL A 151 -25.06 -3.75 -14.58
C VAL A 151 -25.72 -2.85 -15.63
N ASN A 152 -25.70 -1.54 -15.38
CA ASN A 152 -26.24 -0.56 -16.32
C ASN A 152 -25.39 -0.53 -17.60
N THR A 153 -25.91 -1.12 -18.67
CA THR A 153 -25.31 -1.16 -20.00
C THR A 153 -25.84 -0.07 -20.93
N GLN A 154 -26.60 0.90 -20.41
CA GLN A 154 -27.08 2.01 -21.23
C GLN A 154 -25.91 2.82 -21.78
N ASP A 155 -25.94 3.04 -23.10
CA ASP A 155 -24.96 3.88 -23.77
C ASP A 155 -25.00 5.31 -23.22
N ASN A 156 -23.85 5.78 -22.75
CA ASN A 156 -23.72 7.16 -22.31
C ASN A 156 -23.71 8.07 -23.55
N LEU A 157 -24.81 8.79 -23.77
CA LEU A 157 -24.97 9.79 -24.84
C LEU A 157 -23.78 10.77 -24.91
N PHE A 158 -23.12 11.01 -23.78
CA PHE A 158 -21.88 11.78 -23.67
C PHE A 158 -20.78 11.32 -24.65
N ILE A 159 -20.63 10.01 -24.87
CA ILE A 159 -19.59 9.44 -25.75
C ILE A 159 -19.83 9.91 -27.19
N TRP A 160 -21.07 9.86 -27.66
CA TRP A 160 -21.45 10.32 -29.00
C TRP A 160 -21.29 11.83 -29.17
N VAL A 161 -21.64 12.61 -28.15
CA VAL A 161 -21.44 14.07 -28.16
C VAL A 161 -19.96 14.42 -28.18
N ALA A 162 -19.15 13.77 -27.36
CA ALA A 162 -17.70 13.98 -27.31
C ALA A 162 -17.03 13.61 -28.64
N LEU A 163 -17.42 12.47 -29.24
CA LEU A 163 -16.90 12.03 -30.53
C LEU A 163 -17.29 13.01 -31.66
N GLY A 164 -18.55 13.44 -31.71
CA GLY A 164 -19.01 14.44 -32.68
C GLY A 164 -18.30 15.78 -32.54
N GLY A 165 -18.11 16.25 -31.31
CA GLY A 165 -17.35 17.47 -31.02
C GLY A 165 -15.89 17.38 -31.47
N ALA A 166 -15.22 16.25 -31.19
CA ALA A 166 -13.85 16.02 -31.64
C ALA A 166 -13.72 16.05 -33.18
N ILE A 167 -14.65 15.41 -33.89
CA ILE A 167 -14.68 15.43 -35.37
C ILE A 167 -14.92 16.84 -35.90
N ALA A 168 -15.84 17.60 -35.30
CA ALA A 168 -16.11 18.98 -35.72
C ALA A 168 -14.91 19.92 -35.52
N ILE A 169 -14.17 19.75 -34.41
CA ILE A 169 -12.93 20.50 -34.16
C ILE A 169 -11.88 20.17 -35.22
N ILE A 170 -11.66 18.88 -35.51
CA ILE A 170 -10.69 18.45 -36.53
C ILE A 170 -11.08 18.98 -37.91
N ALA A 171 -12.35 18.87 -38.29
CA ALA A 171 -12.84 19.39 -39.56
C ALA A 171 -12.71 20.92 -39.65
N GLY A 172 -12.99 21.64 -38.57
CA GLY A 172 -12.79 23.09 -38.49
C GLY A 172 -11.33 23.49 -38.66
N LEU A 173 -10.41 22.76 -38.02
CA LEU A 173 -8.97 23.01 -38.16
C LEU A 173 -8.46 22.73 -39.58
N ILE A 174 -9.01 21.74 -40.27
CA ILE A 174 -8.67 21.43 -41.66
C ILE A 174 -9.25 22.48 -42.62
N TRP A 175 -10.45 23.00 -42.34
CA TRP A 175 -11.12 23.99 -43.20
C TRP A 175 -10.53 25.40 -43.08
N PHE A 176 -10.00 25.75 -41.91
CA PHE A 176 -9.35 27.05 -41.65
C PHE A 176 -7.82 27.03 -41.81
N SER A 177 -7.24 25.90 -42.25
CA SER A 177 -5.84 25.78 -42.67
C SER A 177 -5.68 26.03 -44.16
#